data_AF-A0AAW9HY49-F1
#
_entry.id   AF-A0AAW9HY49-F1
#
_cell.length_a   1.000
_cell.length_b   1.000
_cell.length_c   1.000
_cell.angle_alpha   90.00
_cell.angle_beta   90.00
_cell.angle_gamma   90.00
#
_symmetry.space_group_name_H-M   'P 1'
#
loop_
_entity.id
_entity.type
_entity.pdbx_description
1 polymer ?
#
loop_
_entity_poly.entity_id
_entity_poly.type
_entity_poly.pdbx_seq_one_letter_code
_entity_poly.pdbx_strand_id
1 'polypeptide(L)'
;DKTYTYLKTIEGKNNTSYNLKNLTSGTTYSYAVRSYKKIGTYTYNGEYSNILTTTTSPLKVKNLTVDDRTSTSITLDWDKVSRAEGYRIYRYNSESKKYELLDEVEGNEKTTYTDKKLVSGKNYSYKVKAYKKIGKYTY
;
A
#
# COMPACT_ATOMS: atom_id res chain seq x y z
N ASP A 1 10.05 27.96 8.79
CA ASP A 1 8.94 27.97 7.81
C ASP A 1 8.81 26.65 7.08
N LYS A 2 7.65 25.99 7.17
CA LYS A 2 7.34 24.83 6.33
C LYS A 2 6.90 25.37 4.96
N THR A 3 7.75 25.25 3.95
CA THR A 3 7.42 25.70 2.59
C THR A 3 6.47 24.69 1.94
N TYR A 4 5.21 25.08 1.73
CA TYR A 4 4.23 24.28 1.00
C TYR A 4 4.40 24.50 -0.51
N THR A 5 4.40 23.42 -1.28
CA THR A 5 4.27 23.50 -2.74
C THR A 5 2.79 23.63 -3.11
N TYR A 6 2.41 24.71 -3.78
CA TYR A 6 1.06 24.85 -4.32
C TYR A 6 0.79 23.76 -5.37
N LEU A 7 -0.32 23.03 -5.20
CA LEU A 7 -0.73 21.99 -6.14
C LEU A 7 -1.83 22.48 -7.06
N LYS A 8 -2.99 22.87 -6.51
CA LYS A 8 -4.17 23.23 -7.29
C LYS A 8 -5.21 23.99 -6.47
N THR A 9 -5.89 24.93 -7.11
CA THR A 9 -7.15 25.50 -6.65
C THR A 9 -8.33 24.68 -7.17
N ILE A 10 -9.23 24.30 -6.27
CA ILE A 10 -10.50 23.62 -6.61
C ILE A 10 -11.59 24.68 -6.67
N GLU A 11 -12.17 24.88 -7.85
CA GLU A 11 -13.26 25.83 -8.05
C GLU A 11 -14.61 25.20 -7.73
N GLY A 12 -15.59 26.05 -7.38
CA GLY A 12 -16.93 25.63 -6.98
C GLY A 12 -17.07 25.47 -5.46
N LYS A 13 -17.96 26.27 -4.86
CA LYS A 13 -18.14 26.36 -3.40
C LYS A 13 -18.50 25.04 -2.68
N ASN A 14 -19.03 24.06 -3.44
CA ASN A 14 -19.46 22.77 -2.91
C ASN A 14 -18.44 21.64 -3.17
N ASN A 15 -17.35 21.92 -3.90
CA ASN A 15 -16.32 20.92 -4.19
C ASN A 15 -15.33 20.84 -3.04
N THR A 16 -15.49 19.84 -2.19
CA THR A 16 -14.66 19.61 -0.99
C THR A 16 -13.74 18.40 -1.12
N SER A 17 -13.52 17.91 -2.35
CA SER A 17 -12.65 16.77 -2.62
C SER A 17 -11.70 17.02 -3.79
N TYR A 18 -10.53 16.40 -3.74
CA TYR A 18 -9.57 16.40 -4.83
C TYR A 18 -8.81 15.08 -4.87
N ASN A 19 -8.74 14.46 -6.06
CA ASN A 19 -8.01 13.23 -6.29
C ASN A 19 -6.63 13.55 -6.90
N LEU A 20 -5.58 13.46 -6.09
CA LEU A 20 -4.21 13.59 -6.56
C LEU A 20 -3.79 12.36 -7.34
N LYS A 21 -3.27 12.57 -8.55
CA LYS A 21 -2.75 11.52 -9.44
C LYS A 21 -1.23 11.56 -9.49
N ASN A 22 -0.63 10.53 -10.09
CA ASN A 22 0.81 10.44 -10.35
C ASN A 22 1.70 10.50 -9.09
N LEU A 23 1.16 10.05 -7.96
CA LEU A 23 1.94 9.87 -6.73
C LEU A 23 2.79 8.61 -6.83
N THR A 24 3.94 8.61 -6.18
CA THR A 24 4.84 7.45 -6.14
C THR A 24 4.32 6.45 -5.11
N SER A 25 4.10 5.19 -5.51
CA SER A 25 3.66 4.11 -4.62
C SER A 25 4.56 3.92 -3.40
N GLY A 26 3.99 3.52 -2.27
CA GLY A 26 4.73 3.31 -1.03
C GLY A 26 5.39 4.58 -0.47
N THR A 27 4.96 5.78 -0.90
CA THR A 27 5.58 7.05 -0.49
C THR A 27 4.64 7.84 0.43
N THR A 28 5.23 8.43 1.46
CA THR A 28 4.55 9.29 2.42
C THR A 28 4.44 10.71 1.88
N TYR A 29 3.25 11.29 1.99
CA TYR A 29 2.98 12.67 1.63
C TYR A 29 2.22 13.37 2.74
N SER A 30 2.45 14.68 2.88
CA SER A 30 1.76 15.56 3.80
C SER A 30 1.02 16.64 3.03
N TYR A 31 -0.24 16.87 3.37
CA TYR A 31 -1.12 17.81 2.69
C TYR A 31 -1.78 18.75 3.70
N ALA A 32 -1.97 20.00 3.28
CA ALA A 32 -2.84 20.96 3.92
C ALA A 32 -3.64 21.68 2.85
N VAL A 33 -4.87 22.05 3.17
CA VAL A 33 -5.76 22.82 2.29
C VAL A 33 -6.09 24.15 2.95
N ARG A 34 -6.43 25.17 2.16
CA ARG A 34 -6.95 26.43 2.67
C ARG A 34 -8.10 26.93 1.80
N SER A 35 -9.02 27.66 2.40
CA SER A 35 -10.08 28.33 1.65
C SER A 35 -9.53 29.56 0.92
N TYR A 36 -10.25 30.00 -0.10
CA TYR A 36 -9.96 31.24 -0.81
C TYR A 36 -11.25 31.97 -1.21
N LYS A 37 -11.16 33.28 -1.40
CA LYS A 37 -12.22 34.14 -1.95
C LYS A 37 -11.62 35.01 -3.05
N LYS A 38 -12.25 35.05 -4.23
CA LYS A 38 -11.89 35.98 -5.32
C LYS A 38 -12.80 37.20 -5.29
N ILE A 39 -12.23 38.41 -5.41
CA ILE A 39 -12.96 39.68 -5.58
C ILE A 39 -12.24 40.45 -6.69
N GLY A 40 -12.89 40.59 -7.86
CA GLY A 40 -12.22 41.09 -9.06
C GLY A 40 -11.00 40.21 -9.41
N THR A 41 -9.83 40.85 -9.58
CA THR A 41 -8.56 40.16 -9.83
C THR A 41 -7.84 39.69 -8.56
N TYR A 42 -8.32 40.06 -7.38
CA TYR A 42 -7.67 39.74 -6.11
C TYR A 42 -8.14 38.40 -5.54
N THR A 43 -7.21 37.63 -4.99
CA THR A 43 -7.47 36.36 -4.28
C THR A 43 -7.06 36.49 -2.82
N TYR A 44 -8.03 36.35 -1.93
CA TYR A 44 -7.84 36.36 -0.48
C TYR A 44 -7.83 34.91 0.01
N ASN A 45 -6.76 34.50 0.68
CA ASN A 45 -6.63 33.14 1.22
C ASN A 45 -6.92 33.14 2.71
N GLY A 46 -7.62 32.10 3.20
CA GLY A 46 -7.70 31.81 4.62
C GLY A 46 -6.43 31.13 5.14
N GLU A 47 -6.44 30.78 6.42
CA GLU A 47 -5.40 29.96 7.02
C GLU A 47 -5.41 28.52 6.48
N TYR A 48 -4.27 27.84 6.63
CA TYR A 48 -4.16 26.41 6.30
C TYR A 48 -4.89 25.55 7.34
N SER A 49 -5.42 24.42 6.87
CA SER A 49 -5.91 23.33 7.71
C SER A 49 -4.78 22.73 8.56
N ASN A 50 -5.14 21.81 9.47
CA ASN A 50 -4.18 20.85 10.00
C ASN A 50 -3.51 20.05 8.88
N ILE A 51 -2.30 19.55 9.14
CA ILE A 51 -1.57 18.70 8.21
C ILE A 51 -2.13 17.28 8.28
N LEU A 52 -2.50 16.74 7.13
CA LEU A 52 -2.80 15.32 6.94
C LEU A 52 -1.58 14.63 6.33
N THR A 53 -1.00 13.68 7.06
CA THR A 53 0.09 12.83 6.56
C THR A 53 -0.44 11.43 6.28
N THR A 54 -0.20 10.92 5.08
CA THR A 54 -0.65 9.58 4.65
C THR A 54 0.33 8.96 3.65
N THR A 55 0.16 7.67 3.35
CA THR A 55 0.98 6.94 2.38
C THR A 55 0.13 6.30 1.30
N THR A 56 0.62 6.38 0.06
CA THR A 56 0.09 5.58 -1.04
C THR A 56 0.42 4.10 -0.84
N SER A 57 -0.49 3.20 -1.16
CA SER A 57 -0.23 1.76 -1.08
C SER A 57 1.02 1.33 -1.87
N PRO A 58 1.75 0.29 -1.41
CA PRO A 58 2.78 -0.35 -2.22
C PRO A 58 2.23 -0.90 -3.54
N LEU A 59 3.13 -1.13 -4.51
CA LEU A 59 2.75 -1.82 -5.73
C LEU A 59 2.33 -3.26 -5.44
N LYS A 60 1.53 -3.83 -6.35
CA LYS A 60 1.26 -5.27 -6.34
C LYS A 60 2.57 -6.05 -6.50
N VAL A 61 2.68 -7.16 -5.78
CA VAL A 61 3.72 -8.16 -6.02
C VAL A 61 3.56 -8.72 -7.43
N LYS A 62 4.68 -8.95 -8.11
CA LYS A 62 4.74 -9.55 -9.45
C LYS A 62 5.56 -10.84 -9.39
N ASN A 63 5.44 -11.65 -10.44
CA ASN A 63 6.21 -12.88 -10.62
C ASN A 63 6.18 -13.81 -9.40
N LEU A 64 5.01 -13.97 -8.77
CA LEU A 64 4.86 -14.97 -7.72
C LEU A 64 4.96 -16.37 -8.35
N THR A 65 6.02 -17.09 -8.03
CA THR A 65 6.34 -18.41 -8.55
C THR A 65 6.65 -19.40 -7.42
N VAL A 66 6.71 -20.68 -7.78
CA VAL A 66 7.23 -21.74 -6.89
C VAL A 66 8.70 -21.93 -7.22
N ASP A 67 9.55 -21.70 -6.24
CA ASP A 67 11.01 -21.89 -6.33
C ASP A 67 11.38 -23.37 -6.10
N ASP A 68 10.84 -23.98 -5.03
CA ASP A 68 11.13 -25.38 -4.68
C ASP A 68 9.88 -26.09 -4.09
N ARG A 69 9.88 -27.43 -4.16
CA ARG A 69 8.84 -28.28 -3.55
C ARG A 69 9.40 -29.59 -3.03
N THR A 70 8.88 -30.00 -1.87
CA THR A 70 9.05 -31.36 -1.34
C THR A 70 7.68 -32.04 -1.19
N SER A 71 7.65 -33.27 -0.67
CA SER A 71 6.39 -33.94 -0.32
C SER A 71 5.58 -33.21 0.77
N THR A 72 6.20 -32.30 1.54
CA THR A 72 5.56 -31.62 2.68
C THR A 72 5.87 -30.12 2.78
N SER A 73 6.44 -29.51 1.74
CA SER A 73 6.72 -28.07 1.70
C SER A 73 6.68 -27.48 0.30
N ILE A 74 6.34 -26.21 0.21
CA ILE A 74 6.40 -25.39 -1.00
C ILE A 74 7.15 -24.10 -0.66
N THR A 75 8.19 -23.77 -1.43
CA THR A 75 8.88 -22.49 -1.35
C THR A 75 8.38 -21.58 -2.46
N LEU A 76 7.88 -20.41 -2.06
CA LEU A 76 7.43 -19.33 -2.93
C LEU A 76 8.57 -18.34 -3.13
N ASP A 77 8.65 -17.76 -4.32
CA ASP A 77 9.51 -16.63 -4.66
C ASP A 77 8.71 -15.55 -5.40
N TRP A 78 9.10 -14.29 -5.26
CA TRP A 78 8.45 -13.16 -5.91
C TRP A 78 9.36 -11.94 -6.11
N ASP A 79 9.00 -11.06 -7.03
CA ASP A 79 9.74 -9.81 -7.24
C ASP A 79 9.67 -8.89 -6.01
N LYS A 80 10.82 -8.33 -5.64
CA LYS A 80 10.92 -7.26 -4.65
C LYS A 80 10.02 -6.07 -5.00
N VAL A 81 9.21 -5.63 -4.03
CA VAL A 81 8.43 -4.39 -4.12
C VAL A 81 9.16 -3.25 -3.44
N SER A 82 9.57 -2.25 -4.24
CA SER A 82 10.24 -1.06 -3.74
C SER A 82 9.36 -0.30 -2.72
N ARG A 83 9.98 0.20 -1.65
CA ARG A 83 9.36 0.92 -0.53
C ARG A 83 8.31 0.15 0.28
N ALA A 84 8.16 -1.16 0.05
CA ALA A 84 7.45 -2.02 1.00
C ALA A 84 8.24 -2.10 2.33
N GLU A 85 7.54 -2.40 3.42
CA GLU A 85 8.16 -2.77 4.69
C GLU A 85 8.17 -4.28 4.91
N GLY A 86 7.49 -5.02 4.04
CA GLY A 86 7.44 -6.47 4.10
C GLY A 86 6.32 -7.03 3.24
N TYR A 87 6.02 -8.31 3.44
CA TYR A 87 5.01 -9.04 2.68
C TYR A 87 4.09 -9.85 3.60
N ARG A 88 2.82 -9.92 3.22
CA ARG A 88 1.83 -10.82 3.83
C ARG A 88 1.59 -11.97 2.87
N ILE A 89 1.77 -13.18 3.37
CA ILE A 89 1.60 -14.43 2.64
C ILE A 89 0.25 -15.01 3.03
N TYR A 90 -0.56 -15.35 2.04
CA TYR A 90 -1.87 -15.93 2.23
C TYR A 90 -1.99 -17.25 1.52
N ARG A 91 -2.72 -18.18 2.10
CA ARG A 91 -3.08 -19.46 1.49
C ARG A 91 -4.58 -19.64 1.46
N TYR A 92 -5.08 -20.18 0.36
CA TYR A 92 -6.50 -20.48 0.23
C TYR A 92 -6.91 -21.62 1.17
N ASN A 93 -7.92 -21.38 1.98
CA ASN A 93 -8.59 -22.37 2.80
C ASN A 93 -9.91 -22.76 2.11
N SER A 94 -10.03 -24.04 1.76
CA SER A 94 -11.20 -24.59 1.06
C SER A 94 -12.45 -24.66 1.94
N GLU A 95 -12.29 -24.77 3.26
CA GLU A 95 -13.39 -24.84 4.22
C GLU A 95 -14.03 -23.46 4.39
N SER A 96 -13.22 -22.44 4.63
CA SER A 96 -13.70 -21.06 4.79
C SER A 96 -13.94 -20.33 3.45
N LYS A 97 -13.51 -20.93 2.33
CA LYS A 97 -13.52 -20.36 0.97
C LYS A 97 -12.85 -18.98 0.87
N LYS A 98 -11.78 -18.79 1.66
CA LYS A 98 -11.06 -17.51 1.76
C LYS A 98 -9.55 -17.71 1.71
N TYR A 99 -8.84 -16.66 1.36
CA TYR A 99 -7.40 -16.58 1.57
C TYR A 99 -7.14 -16.14 3.01
N GLU A 100 -6.47 -16.99 3.76
CA GLU A 100 -6.13 -16.77 5.17
C GLU A 100 -4.65 -16.41 5.29
N LEU A 101 -4.33 -15.48 6.19
CA LEU A 101 -2.96 -15.05 6.44
C LEU A 101 -2.18 -16.22 7.04
N LEU A 102 -1.10 -16.61 6.38
CA LEU A 102 -0.13 -17.56 6.93
C LEU A 102 0.92 -16.84 7.75
N ASP A 103 1.50 -15.77 7.18
CA ASP A 103 2.61 -15.07 7.81
C ASP A 103 2.74 -13.63 7.31
N GLU A 104 3.40 -12.80 8.10
CA GLU A 104 3.84 -11.45 7.77
C GLU A 104 5.36 -11.36 7.93
N VAL A 105 6.07 -11.30 6.81
CA VAL A 105 7.53 -11.19 6.79
C VAL A 105 7.93 -9.71 6.72
N GLU A 106 8.83 -9.29 7.61
CA GLU A 106 9.38 -7.94 7.63
C GLU A 106 10.65 -7.83 6.77
N GLY A 107 10.77 -6.71 6.07
CA GLY A 107 11.83 -6.39 5.14
C GLY A 107 11.41 -6.59 3.68
N ASN A 108 11.65 -5.57 2.84
CA ASN A 108 11.37 -5.67 1.40
C ASN A 108 12.35 -6.60 0.65
N GLU A 109 13.52 -6.89 1.22
CA GLU A 109 14.48 -7.86 0.67
C GLU A 109 14.04 -9.32 0.90
N LYS A 110 13.01 -9.57 1.71
CA LYS A 110 12.48 -10.92 1.95
C LYS A 110 11.54 -11.32 0.82
N THR A 111 12.09 -11.85 -0.25
CA THR A 111 11.36 -12.22 -1.47
C THR A 111 10.98 -13.70 -1.56
N THR A 112 11.26 -14.49 -0.52
CA THR A 112 10.98 -15.92 -0.48
C THR A 112 10.23 -16.31 0.79
N TYR A 113 9.38 -17.34 0.71
CA TYR A 113 8.73 -17.94 1.89
C TYR A 113 8.48 -19.43 1.70
N THR A 114 8.82 -20.25 2.69
CA THR A 114 8.57 -21.70 2.67
C THR A 114 7.38 -22.06 3.56
N ASP A 115 6.30 -22.50 2.93
CA ASP A 115 5.16 -23.13 3.61
C ASP A 115 5.50 -24.59 3.91
N LYS A 116 5.45 -24.99 5.19
CA LYS A 116 5.89 -26.31 5.68
C LYS A 116 4.71 -27.10 6.24
N LYS A 117 4.94 -28.39 6.52
CA LYS A 117 3.95 -29.32 7.11
C LYS A 117 2.71 -29.49 6.22
N LEU A 118 2.93 -29.54 4.91
CA LEU A 118 1.89 -29.78 3.91
C LEU A 118 1.57 -31.27 3.78
N VAL A 119 0.37 -31.54 3.30
CA VAL A 119 -0.09 -32.90 3.00
C VAL A 119 0.31 -33.23 1.57
N SER A 120 1.01 -34.36 1.39
CA SER A 120 1.44 -34.83 0.07
C SER A 120 0.25 -35.06 -0.87
N GLY A 121 0.41 -34.70 -2.14
CA GLY A 121 -0.62 -34.86 -3.17
C GLY A 121 -1.77 -33.85 -3.10
N LYS A 122 -1.74 -32.89 -2.16
CA LYS A 122 -2.77 -31.84 -2.04
C LYS A 122 -2.39 -30.59 -2.83
N ASN A 123 -3.38 -29.98 -3.49
CA ASN A 123 -3.22 -28.69 -4.15
C ASN A 123 -3.32 -27.53 -3.15
N TYR A 124 -2.45 -26.54 -3.32
CA TYR A 124 -2.43 -25.30 -2.54
C TYR A 124 -2.42 -24.09 -3.46
N SER A 125 -3.04 -23.00 -3.03
CA SER A 125 -3.10 -21.74 -3.78
C SER A 125 -2.70 -20.59 -2.87
N TYR A 126 -1.86 -19.69 -3.39
CA TYR A 126 -1.21 -18.65 -2.62
C TYR A 126 -1.46 -17.26 -3.19
N LYS A 127 -1.43 -16.26 -2.30
CA LYS A 127 -1.34 -14.84 -2.66
C LYS A 127 -0.29 -14.20 -1.78
N VAL A 128 0.46 -13.25 -2.35
CA VAL A 128 1.41 -12.43 -1.60
C VAL A 128 1.08 -10.96 -1.85
N LYS A 129 1.02 -10.16 -0.78
CA LYS A 129 0.80 -8.71 -0.86
C LYS A 129 1.93 -7.99 -0.11
N ALA A 130 2.55 -7.02 -0.75
CA ALA A 130 3.47 -6.08 -0.09
C ALA A 130 2.68 -5.12 0.81
N TYR A 131 3.23 -4.80 1.98
CA TYR A 131 2.61 -3.86 2.92
C TYR A 131 3.54 -2.70 3.28
N LYS A 132 2.95 -1.62 3.80
CA LYS A 132 3.66 -0.53 4.47
C LYS A 132 2.89 -0.05 5.71
N LYS A 133 3.57 0.21 6.81
CA LYS A 133 2.99 0.72 8.06
C LYS A 133 3.31 2.21 8.22
N ILE A 134 2.32 3.00 8.62
CA ILE A 134 2.53 4.36 9.14
C ILE A 134 1.73 4.50 10.42
N GLY A 135 2.43 4.69 11.54
CA GLY A 135 1.82 4.65 12.86
C GLY A 135 1.05 3.34 13.05
N LYS A 136 -0.24 3.43 13.35
CA LYS A 136 -1.13 2.27 13.53
C LYS A 136 -1.74 1.73 12.23
N TYR A 137 -1.52 2.38 11.09
CA TYR A 137 -2.18 2.03 9.82
C TYR A 137 -1.28 1.13 8.98
N THR A 138 -1.84 0.07 8.40
CA THR A 138 -1.18 -0.74 7.37
C THR A 138 -1.85 -0.54 6.02
N TYR A 139 -1.06 -0.27 4.99
CA TYR A 139 -1.46 -0.01 3.61
C TYR A 139 -1.10 -1.19 2.69
#